data_AF-A0A812G2B7-F1
#
_entry.id   AF-A0A812G2B7-F1
#
_cell.length_a   1.000
_cell.length_b   1.000
_cell.length_c   1.000
_cell.angle_alpha   90.00
_cell.angle_beta   90.00
_cell.angle_gamma   90.00
#
_symmetry.space_group_name_H-M   'P 1'
#
loop_
_entity.id
_entity.type
_entity.pdbx_description
1 polymer ?
#
loop_
_entity_poly.entity_id
_entity_poly.type
_entity_poly.pdbx_seq_one_letter_code
_entity_poly.pdbx_strand_id
1 'polypeptide(L)'
;MKRKKLKTVDVLIGEYLTCARSVNEANFRLIQSKSGFRNRKIKLSIEKALIEYENFIAVLEELEPSFIGDLENYYHTDIAHLGIKQVNQDAAARARTVFLDSLQRFNSTICTKEESINFNQTTNLARLSILIAALSFVISFGYSILVT
;
A
#
# COMPACT_ATOMS: atom_id res chain seq x y z
N MET A 1 8.79 16.34 28.11
CA MET A 1 9.09 16.02 26.69
C MET A 1 10.32 15.11 26.64
N LYS A 2 10.17 13.84 26.25
CA LYS A 2 11.34 12.96 26.02
C LYS A 2 12.10 13.51 24.80
N ARG A 3 13.36 13.88 24.97
CA ARG A 3 14.23 14.25 23.84
C ARG A 3 14.33 13.03 22.91
N LYS A 4 13.65 13.05 21.77
CA LYS A 4 13.88 12.05 20.71
C LYS A 4 15.35 12.17 20.30
N LYS A 5 16.05 11.04 20.28
CA LYS A 5 17.47 10.99 19.88
C LYS A 5 17.53 11.37 18.40
N LEU A 6 18.10 12.54 18.10
CA LEU A 6 18.29 13.01 16.73
C LEU A 6 19.21 12.03 15.98
N LYS A 7 18.86 11.74 14.72
CA LYS A 7 19.57 10.78 13.86
C LYS A 7 20.42 11.53 12.84
N THR A 8 21.66 11.10 12.65
CA THR A 8 22.52 11.67 11.60
C THR A 8 21.94 11.40 10.21
N VAL A 9 22.27 12.26 9.23
CA VAL A 9 21.73 12.20 7.87
C VAL A 9 21.96 10.83 7.20
N ASP A 10 23.15 10.23 7.36
CA ASP A 10 23.44 8.91 6.81
C ASP A 10 22.55 7.80 7.40
N VAL A 11 22.27 7.89 8.71
CA VAL A 11 21.37 6.94 9.39
C VAL A 11 19.94 7.14 8.91
N LEU A 12 19.51 8.39 8.75
CA LEU A 12 18.18 8.73 8.24
C LEU A 12 17.98 8.23 6.80
N ILE A 13 18.97 8.42 5.93
CA ILE A 13 18.97 7.88 4.56
C ILE A 13 18.87 6.36 4.58
N GLY A 14 19.70 5.70 5.40
CA GLY A 14 19.70 4.24 5.53
C GLY A 14 18.35 3.68 5.98
N GLU A 15 17.71 4.34 6.93
CA GLU A 15 16.39 3.96 7.42
C GLU A 15 15.30 4.16 6.36
N TYR A 16 15.27 5.29 5.65
CA TYR A 16 14.32 5.50 4.56
C TYR A 16 14.47 4.43 3.46
N LEU A 17 15.70 4.12 3.05
CA LEU A 17 15.95 3.10 2.02
C LEU A 17 15.58 1.68 2.51
N THR A 18 15.82 1.38 3.78
CA THR A 18 15.44 0.09 4.38
C THR A 18 13.91 -0.05 4.46
N CYS A 19 13.22 1.01 4.84
CA CYS A 19 11.76 1.06 4.85
C CYS A 19 11.20 0.92 3.43
N ALA A 20 11.78 1.62 2.45
CA ALA A 20 11.38 1.49 1.05
C ALA A 20 11.53 0.07 0.51
N ARG A 21 12.63 -0.63 0.84
CA ARG A 21 12.80 -2.05 0.48
C ARG A 21 11.73 -2.93 1.12
N SER A 22 11.46 -2.72 2.40
CA SER A 22 10.46 -3.49 3.15
C SER A 22 9.05 -3.30 2.58
N VAL A 23 8.69 -2.07 2.21
CA VAL A 23 7.43 -1.77 1.52
C VAL A 23 7.36 -2.46 0.16
N ASN A 24 8.44 -2.43 -0.62
CA ASN A 24 8.46 -3.08 -1.94
C ASN A 24 8.34 -4.61 -1.82
N GLU A 25 8.93 -5.22 -0.79
CA GLU A 25 8.77 -6.64 -0.50
C GLU A 25 7.33 -6.98 -0.08
N ALA A 26 6.73 -6.18 0.80
CA ALA A 26 5.32 -6.30 1.17
C ALA A 26 4.41 -6.18 -0.07
N ASN A 27 4.67 -5.20 -0.93
CA ASN A 27 3.94 -5.01 -2.18
C ASN A 27 4.09 -6.23 -3.10
N PHE A 28 5.29 -6.76 -3.26
CA PHE A 28 5.54 -7.95 -4.09
C PHE A 28 4.80 -9.19 -3.56
N ARG A 29 4.79 -9.39 -2.23
CA ARG A 29 4.00 -10.46 -1.59
C ARG A 29 2.50 -10.32 -1.89
N LEU A 30 1.97 -9.09 -1.84
CA LEU A 30 0.57 -8.82 -2.19
C LEU A 30 0.28 -9.07 -3.68
N ILE A 31 1.17 -8.65 -4.58
CA ILE A 31 1.05 -8.91 -6.03
C ILE A 31 0.97 -10.42 -6.30
N GLN A 32 1.86 -11.20 -5.69
CA GLN A 32 1.92 -12.65 -5.83
C GLN A 32 0.76 -13.40 -5.16
N SER A 33 -0.01 -12.73 -4.31
CA SER A 33 -1.15 -13.36 -3.65
C SER A 33 -2.16 -13.85 -4.69
N LYS A 34 -2.39 -15.17 -4.69
CA LYS A 34 -3.31 -15.84 -5.61
C LYS A 34 -4.74 -15.76 -5.09
N SER A 35 -5.69 -15.67 -6.02
CA SER A 35 -7.11 -15.86 -5.70
C SER A 35 -7.32 -17.30 -5.21
N GLY A 36 -7.64 -17.44 -3.92
CA GLY A 36 -8.04 -18.72 -3.33
C GLY A 36 -9.54 -18.99 -3.52
N PHE A 37 -10.01 -20.11 -2.97
CA PHE A 37 -11.44 -20.46 -2.93
C PHE A 37 -12.29 -19.28 -2.43
N ARG A 38 -13.29 -18.87 -3.23
CA ARG A 38 -14.18 -17.72 -2.96
C ARG A 38 -13.47 -16.39 -2.67
N ASN A 39 -12.29 -16.13 -3.23
CA ASN A 39 -11.49 -14.94 -2.95
C ASN A 39 -11.08 -14.75 -1.48
N ARG A 40 -11.29 -15.75 -0.60
CA ARG A 40 -11.02 -15.61 0.85
C ARG A 40 -9.54 -15.38 1.15
N LYS A 41 -8.65 -16.11 0.45
CA LYS A 41 -7.20 -15.96 0.63
C LYS A 41 -6.72 -14.57 0.25
N ILE A 42 -7.26 -13.99 -0.82
CA ILE A 42 -6.83 -12.66 -1.27
C ILE A 42 -7.39 -11.55 -0.39
N LYS A 43 -8.61 -11.70 0.16
CA LYS A 43 -9.15 -10.80 1.19
C LYS A 43 -8.26 -10.77 2.44
N LEU A 44 -7.85 -11.93 2.96
CA LEU A 44 -6.93 -12.01 4.10
C LEU A 44 -5.56 -11.38 3.80
N SER A 45 -5.05 -11.54 2.57
CA SER A 45 -3.81 -10.90 2.14
C SER A 45 -3.93 -9.38 2.08
N ILE A 46 -5.07 -8.85 1.64
CA ILE A 46 -5.36 -7.41 1.64
C ILE A 46 -5.45 -6.87 3.06
N GLU A 47 -6.19 -7.53 3.96
CA GLU A 47 -6.28 -7.13 5.37
C GLU A 47 -4.90 -7.05 6.03
N LYS A 48 -4.04 -8.05 5.78
CA LYS A 48 -2.65 -8.02 6.26
C LYS A 48 -1.85 -6.87 5.65
N ALA A 49 -2.01 -6.63 4.35
CA ALA A 49 -1.33 -5.55 3.65
C ALA A 49 -1.75 -4.16 4.17
N LEU A 50 -3.02 -3.97 4.53
CA LEU A 50 -3.51 -2.73 5.16
C LEU A 50 -2.86 -2.49 6.52
N ILE A 51 -2.77 -3.53 7.37
CA ILE A 51 -2.09 -3.44 8.67
C ILE A 51 -0.60 -3.11 8.48
N GLU A 52 0.08 -3.79 7.54
CA GLU A 52 1.48 -3.48 7.22
C GLU A 52 1.63 -2.04 6.69
N TYR A 53 0.72 -1.57 5.85
CA TYR A 53 0.70 -0.20 5.34
C TYR A 53 0.57 0.83 6.47
N GLU A 54 -0.35 0.65 7.41
CA GLU A 54 -0.49 1.52 8.59
C GLU A 54 0.78 1.56 9.44
N ASN A 55 1.43 0.40 9.64
CA ASN A 55 2.71 0.34 10.35
C ASN A 55 3.81 1.14 9.63
N PHE A 56 3.88 1.06 8.29
CA PHE A 56 4.85 1.84 7.53
C PHE A 56 4.57 3.34 7.58
N ILE A 57 3.29 3.76 7.63
CA ILE A 57 2.92 5.16 7.85
C ILE A 57 3.37 5.64 9.24
N ALA A 58 3.17 4.83 10.29
CA ALA A 58 3.64 5.18 11.63
C ALA A 58 5.17 5.34 11.69
N VAL A 59 5.92 4.48 10.99
CA VAL A 59 7.38 4.61 10.85
C VAL A 59 7.76 5.90 10.10
N LEU A 60 7.04 6.25 9.03
CA LEU A 60 7.26 7.52 8.32
C LEU A 60 7.07 8.72 9.27
N GLU A 61 5.96 8.75 10.02
CA GLU A 61 5.67 9.80 11.01
C GLU A 61 6.73 9.90 12.12
N GLU A 62 7.37 8.78 12.48
CA GLU A 62 8.48 8.79 13.42
C GLU A 62 9.75 9.45 12.84
N LEU A 63 10.00 9.26 11.54
CA LEU A 63 11.17 9.77 10.83
C LEU A 63 11.04 11.24 10.42
N GLU A 64 9.83 11.73 10.13
CA GLU A 64 9.58 13.11 9.68
C GLU A 64 10.18 14.20 10.61
N PRO A 65 10.05 14.12 11.95
CA PRO A 65 10.67 15.11 12.83
C PRO A 65 12.21 15.12 12.76
N SER A 66 12.84 14.00 12.40
CA SER A 66 14.30 13.92 12.25
C SER A 66 14.76 14.53 10.92
N PHE A 67 13.92 14.46 9.89
CA PHE A 67 14.13 15.16 8.63
C PHE A 67 13.96 16.69 8.77
N ILE A 68 12.95 17.12 9.53
CA ILE A 68 12.65 18.56 9.75
C ILE A 68 13.60 19.21 10.77
N GLY A 69 13.94 18.50 11.85
CA GLY A 69 14.58 19.08 13.04
C GLY A 69 16.09 19.32 12.99
N ASP A 70 16.81 18.74 12.01
CA ASP A 70 18.29 18.79 11.97
C ASP A 70 18.87 19.70 10.88
N LEU A 71 18.03 20.36 10.08
CA LEU A 71 18.55 21.30 9.07
C LEU A 71 18.91 22.67 9.65
N GLU A 72 18.21 23.12 10.69
CA GLU A 72 18.25 24.52 11.15
C GLU A 72 19.34 24.86 12.16
N ASN A 73 19.77 23.93 13.01
CA ASN A 73 20.62 24.28 14.16
C ASN A 73 22.12 24.42 13.87
N TYR A 74 22.58 24.20 12.63
CA TYR A 74 23.98 24.33 12.22
C TYR A 74 24.13 25.30 11.04
N TYR A 75 23.58 26.52 11.14
CA TYR A 75 23.63 27.55 10.10
C TYR A 75 24.82 28.52 10.21
N HIS A 76 25.76 28.28 11.14
CA HIS A 76 26.86 29.21 11.37
C HIS A 76 28.20 28.50 11.33
N THR A 77 28.76 28.27 10.15
CA THR A 77 30.19 28.47 9.78
C THR A 77 30.54 27.70 8.49
N ASP A 78 31.05 28.45 7.51
CA ASP A 78 31.77 27.98 6.30
C ASP A 78 30.98 27.54 5.04
N ILE A 79 31.38 28.08 3.88
CA ILE A 79 30.72 27.93 2.56
C ILE A 79 30.94 26.52 1.99
N ALA A 80 32.10 25.90 2.26
CA ALA A 80 32.37 24.52 1.87
C ALA A 80 31.46 23.52 2.63
N HIS A 81 31.12 23.82 3.88
CA HIS A 81 30.19 23.03 4.68
C HIS A 81 28.74 23.18 4.21
N LEU A 82 28.36 24.32 3.63
CA LEU A 82 27.04 24.51 3.01
C LEU A 82 26.83 23.61 1.78
N GLY A 83 27.85 23.47 0.91
CA GLY A 83 27.77 22.63 -0.28
C GLY A 83 27.63 21.13 0.03
N ILE A 84 28.40 20.62 0.99
CA ILE A 84 28.32 19.22 1.46
C ILE A 84 26.97 18.96 2.17
N LYS A 85 26.47 19.93 2.94
CA LYS A 85 25.18 19.84 3.64
C LYS A 85 24.00 19.83 2.66
N GLN A 86 24.03 20.62 1.59
CA GLN A 86 22.99 20.62 0.56
C GLN A 86 22.92 19.26 -0.18
N VAL A 87 24.06 18.68 -0.54
CA VAL A 87 24.11 17.35 -1.17
C VAL A 87 23.56 16.26 -0.24
N ASN A 88 23.88 16.32 1.05
CA ASN A 88 23.39 15.35 2.04
C ASN A 88 21.88 15.50 2.30
N GLN A 89 21.37 16.74 2.33
CA GLN A 89 19.93 17.02 2.41
C GLN A 89 19.19 16.53 1.17
N ASP A 90 19.72 16.77 -0.02
CA ASP A 90 19.17 16.27 -1.27
C ASP A 90 19.17 14.73 -1.30
N ALA A 91 20.21 14.09 -0.78
CA ALA A 91 20.28 12.64 -0.65
C ALA A 91 19.21 12.09 0.31
N ALA A 92 19.01 12.72 1.47
CA ALA A 92 17.95 12.37 2.40
C ALA A 92 16.56 12.61 1.82
N ALA A 93 16.34 13.73 1.13
CA ALA A 93 15.09 14.05 0.44
C ALA A 93 14.78 13.01 -0.64
N ARG A 94 15.78 12.60 -1.44
CA ARG A 94 15.61 11.53 -2.43
C ARG A 94 15.26 10.19 -1.79
N ALA A 95 15.95 9.81 -0.72
CA ALA A 95 15.66 8.58 0.02
C ALA A 95 14.23 8.58 0.58
N ARG A 96 13.80 9.72 1.14
CA ARG A 96 12.41 9.95 1.59
C ARG A 96 11.42 9.82 0.44
N THR A 97 11.68 10.45 -0.70
CA THR A 97 10.82 10.33 -1.90
C THR A 97 10.70 8.89 -2.37
N VAL A 98 11.81 8.13 -2.39
CA VAL A 98 11.77 6.71 -2.75
C VAL A 98 10.89 5.89 -1.79
N PHE A 99 10.92 6.21 -0.50
CA PHE A 99 10.05 5.57 0.48
C PHE A 99 8.57 5.93 0.25
N LEU A 100 8.26 7.21 0.04
CA LEU A 100 6.90 7.69 -0.27
C LEU A 100 6.35 7.07 -1.57
N ASP A 101 7.15 7.03 -2.63
CA ASP A 101 6.78 6.42 -3.91
C ASP A 101 6.49 4.93 -3.74
N SER A 102 7.29 4.24 -2.92
CA SER A 102 7.07 2.82 -2.61
C SER A 102 5.74 2.62 -1.87
N LEU A 103 5.43 3.49 -0.90
CA LEU A 103 4.14 3.48 -0.18
C LEU A 103 2.97 3.74 -1.11
N GLN A 104 3.07 4.72 -2.00
CA GLN A 104 2.01 5.04 -2.96
C GLN A 104 1.73 3.85 -3.89
N ARG A 105 2.76 3.18 -4.39
CA ARG A 105 2.62 1.96 -5.22
C ARG A 105 1.98 0.82 -4.45
N PHE A 106 2.34 0.65 -3.18
CA PHE A 106 1.75 -0.38 -2.34
C PHE A 106 0.26 -0.12 -2.09
N ASN A 107 -0.10 1.12 -1.73
CA ASN A 107 -1.50 1.54 -1.57
C ASN A 107 -2.31 1.34 -2.87
N SER A 108 -1.77 1.79 -4.01
CA SER A 108 -2.42 1.58 -5.31
C SER A 108 -2.67 0.10 -5.60
N THR A 109 -1.71 -0.78 -5.26
CA THR A 109 -1.85 -2.22 -5.44
C THR A 109 -2.94 -2.80 -4.53
N ILE A 110 -3.03 -2.33 -3.28
CA ILE A 110 -4.12 -2.69 -2.36
C ILE A 110 -5.47 -2.32 -2.97
N CYS A 111 -5.66 -1.05 -3.37
CA CYS A 111 -6.92 -0.59 -3.95
C CYS A 111 -7.32 -1.37 -5.21
N THR A 112 -6.38 -1.59 -6.13
CA THR A 112 -6.67 -2.37 -7.36
C THR A 112 -7.08 -3.81 -7.05
N LYS A 113 -6.47 -4.45 -6.05
CA LYS A 113 -6.85 -5.81 -5.64
C LYS A 113 -8.22 -5.83 -4.97
N GLU A 114 -8.55 -4.83 -4.16
CA GLU A 114 -9.89 -4.67 -3.56
C GLU A 114 -10.98 -4.48 -4.63
N GLU A 115 -10.77 -3.57 -5.58
CA GLU A 115 -11.68 -3.32 -6.69
C GLU A 115 -11.91 -4.59 -7.53
N SER A 116 -10.84 -5.35 -7.81
CA SER A 116 -10.92 -6.61 -8.54
C SER A 116 -11.79 -7.64 -7.81
N ILE A 117 -11.71 -7.71 -6.47
CA ILE A 117 -12.57 -8.60 -5.67
C ILE A 117 -14.02 -8.14 -5.74
N ASN A 118 -14.28 -6.84 -5.56
CA ASN A 118 -15.62 -6.28 -5.58
C ASN A 118 -16.28 -6.51 -6.95
N PHE A 119 -15.55 -6.27 -8.04
CA PHE A 119 -16.01 -6.56 -9.40
C PHE A 119 -16.35 -8.04 -9.58
N ASN A 120 -15.46 -8.97 -9.16
CA ASN A 120 -15.71 -10.41 -9.29
C ASN A 120 -16.93 -10.88 -8.48
N GLN A 121 -17.20 -10.27 -7.32
CA GLN A 121 -18.41 -10.55 -6.54
C GLN A 121 -19.66 -10.09 -7.29
N THR A 122 -19.67 -8.87 -7.83
CA THR A 122 -20.78 -8.32 -8.61
C THR A 122 -21.04 -9.15 -9.88
N THR A 123 -20.00 -9.52 -10.62
CA THR A 123 -20.14 -10.36 -11.83
C THR A 123 -20.67 -11.76 -11.50
N ASN A 124 -20.20 -12.38 -10.42
CA ASN A 124 -20.73 -13.70 -10.02
C ASN A 124 -22.19 -13.63 -9.57
N LEU A 125 -22.58 -12.54 -8.90
CA LEU A 125 -23.96 -12.32 -8.51
C LEU A 125 -24.86 -12.12 -9.75
N ALA A 126 -24.40 -11.36 -10.74
CA ALA A 126 -25.09 -11.19 -12.02
C ALA A 126 -25.22 -12.51 -12.80
N ARG A 127 -24.18 -13.36 -12.80
CA ARG A 127 -24.26 -14.69 -13.42
C ARG A 127 -25.28 -15.60 -12.71
N LEU A 128 -25.33 -15.54 -11.38
CA LEU A 128 -26.32 -16.27 -10.59
C LEU A 128 -27.74 -15.80 -10.89
N SER A 129 -27.97 -14.48 -11.01
CA SER A 129 -29.31 -13.96 -11.34
C SER A 129 -29.77 -14.38 -12.73
N ILE A 130 -28.88 -14.36 -13.74
CA ILE A 130 -29.17 -14.87 -15.09
C ILE A 130 -29.53 -16.36 -15.04
N LEU A 131 -28.77 -17.16 -14.28
CA LEU A 131 -29.02 -18.61 -14.17
C LEU A 131 -30.36 -18.91 -13.49
N ILE A 132 -30.70 -18.17 -12.43
CA ILE A 132 -32.01 -18.29 -11.76
C ILE A 132 -33.14 -17.90 -12.71
N ALA A 133 -32.99 -16.80 -13.46
CA ALA A 133 -34.00 -16.37 -14.42
C ALA A 133 -34.23 -17.41 -15.53
N ALA A 134 -33.16 -18.01 -16.06
CA ALA A 134 -33.23 -19.06 -17.06
C ALA A 134 -33.95 -20.32 -16.53
N LEU A 135 -33.63 -20.76 -15.30
CA LEU A 135 -34.29 -21.90 -14.66
C LEU A 135 -35.79 -21.62 -14.42
N SER A 136 -36.11 -20.42 -13.91
CA SER A 136 -37.50 -20.00 -13.71
C SER A 136 -38.30 -19.99 -15.02
N PHE A 137 -37.68 -19.55 -16.11
CA PHE A 137 -38.32 -19.58 -17.43
C PHE A 137 -38.62 -21.01 -17.89
N VAL A 138 -37.65 -21.93 -17.78
CA VAL A 138 -37.83 -23.33 -18.15
C VAL A 138 -38.91 -24.01 -17.31
N ILE A 139 -38.93 -23.77 -15.99
CA ILE A 139 -39.95 -24.33 -15.09
C ILE A 139 -41.33 -23.79 -15.45
N SER A 140 -41.46 -22.48 -15.68
CA SER A 140 -42.74 -21.85 -16.04
C SER A 140 -43.26 -22.33 -17.40
N PHE A 141 -42.38 -22.46 -18.39
CA PHE A 141 -42.72 -22.99 -19.71
C PHE A 141 -43.12 -24.47 -19.65
N GLY A 142 -42.40 -25.29 -18.87
CA GLY A 142 -42.74 -26.69 -18.64
C GLY A 142 -44.09 -26.86 -17.92
N TYR A 143 -44.39 -26.01 -16.93
CA TYR A 143 -45.68 -26.00 -16.25
C TYR A 143 -46.83 -25.59 -17.19
N SER A 144 -46.60 -24.62 -18.07
CA SER A 144 -47.59 -24.19 -19.06
C SER A 144 -47.94 -25.33 -20.04
N ILE A 145 -46.97 -26.14 -20.46
CA ILE A 145 -47.21 -27.27 -21.38
C ILE A 145 -47.96 -28.41 -20.69
N LEU A 146 -47.71 -28.65 -19.40
CA LEU A 146 -48.31 -29.77 -18.66
C LEU A 146 -49.76 -29.53 -18.22
N VAL A 147 -50.18 -28.26 -18.17
CA VAL A 147 -51.53 -27.83 -17.75
C VAL A 147 -52.45 -27.54 -18.96
N THR A 148 -51.93 -27.60 -20.19
CA THR A 148 -52.73 -27.53 -21.43
C THR A 148 -53.08 -28.91 -21.94
#